data_AF-A0ABD5JIY5-F1
#
_entry.id   AF-A0ABD5JIY5-F1
#
_cell.length_a   1.000
_cell.length_b   1.000
_cell.length_c   1.000
_cell.angle_alpha   90.00
_cell.angle_beta   90.00
_cell.angle_gamma   90.00
#
_symmetry.space_group_name_H-M   'P 1'
#
loop_
_entity.id
_entity.type
_entity.pdbx_description
1 polymer ?
#
loop_
_entity_poly.entity_id
_entity_poly.type
_entity_poly.pdbx_seq_one_letter_code
_entity_poly.pdbx_strand_id
1 'polypeptide(L)'
;MTTPVLPEGGPTPAATARDADTLRVAFVGEVDHGKSTLLGRLLLDTGSVTTDRLDVPVEDGGLAFLLDGLTEERADLFTLDTASAVLETGSRRYVLIDVPGHAELLVNMATGASRAEAAVIVVDCRERAAEQTRRHMRVLAMMGVTAVVCAITKMDLAGWAEAEFHTAARQVATLADEIGLTLVAAVPVSAMTGDNVTAASARLPWYAGRPLLDTLADLTPWGDGGAPLRVEAQDVVEGRALARVLSGELRIGDRLVAPGEDARTALRIERFGEPPQESATTGDNIGLVLSGPPCAPGTLLAPSDRRPLRGDRWRVRVLCTAEDGFAEGARCTLRRAGADLTGRIARVERHWDSARRAPDATDRGPVRFSEVAELTVMLDRPADGDDVRVCAPLGRFMLTDGAVRILGLGIVDEIAGEDRR
;
A
#
# COMPACT_ATOMS: atom_id res chain seq x y z
N MET A 1 10.59 41.82 -35.84
CA MET A 1 10.68 40.44 -35.33
C MET A 1 11.26 40.53 -33.93
N THR A 2 10.38 40.56 -32.94
CA THR A 2 10.69 40.94 -31.56
C THR A 2 10.68 39.67 -30.73
N THR A 3 11.83 39.31 -30.16
CA THR A 3 12.01 38.14 -29.29
C THR A 3 11.14 38.30 -28.03
N PRO A 4 10.35 37.30 -27.61
CA PRO A 4 9.62 37.40 -26.36
C PRO A 4 10.59 37.15 -25.20
N VAL A 5 10.59 38.08 -24.24
CA VAL A 5 11.25 37.97 -22.94
C VAL A 5 10.34 37.13 -22.04
N LEU A 6 10.89 36.06 -21.45
CA LEU A 6 10.19 35.27 -20.42
C LEU A 6 10.14 36.08 -19.11
N PRO A 7 9.00 36.13 -18.41
CA PRO A 7 8.91 36.82 -17.12
C PRO A 7 9.63 36.00 -16.04
N GLU A 8 10.60 36.63 -15.37
CA GLU A 8 11.20 36.12 -14.14
C GLU A 8 10.27 36.40 -12.94
N GLY A 9 10.16 35.44 -12.03
CA GLY A 9 9.57 35.65 -10.70
C GLY A 9 8.15 35.10 -10.51
N GLY A 10 7.96 33.80 -10.71
CA GLY A 10 6.84 33.08 -10.06
C GLY A 10 7.18 32.77 -8.60
N PRO A 11 6.20 32.72 -7.69
CA PRO A 11 6.44 32.31 -6.31
C PRO A 11 7.11 30.93 -6.31
N THR A 12 8.20 30.80 -5.54
CA THR A 12 8.81 29.49 -5.26
C THR A 12 7.71 28.57 -4.76
N PRO A 13 7.44 27.43 -5.42
CA PRO A 13 6.45 26.49 -4.89
C PRO A 13 6.86 26.14 -3.47
N ALA A 14 5.92 26.31 -2.53
CA ALA A 14 6.09 25.82 -1.17
C ALA A 14 6.57 24.37 -1.26
N ALA A 15 7.61 24.02 -0.50
CA ALA A 15 8.22 22.69 -0.53
C ALA A 15 7.11 21.64 -0.42
N THR A 16 6.79 20.96 -1.53
CA THR A 16 5.80 19.90 -1.51
C THR A 16 6.33 18.81 -0.61
N ALA A 17 5.54 18.38 0.37
CA ALA A 17 5.89 17.25 1.22
C ALA A 17 6.37 16.08 0.35
N ARG A 18 7.53 15.51 0.71
CA ARG A 18 8.21 14.49 -0.11
C ARG A 18 7.32 13.25 -0.23
N ASP A 19 7.42 12.49 -1.33
CA ASP A 19 6.73 11.18 -1.44
C ASP A 19 7.21 10.22 -0.32
N ALA A 20 8.45 10.41 0.18
CA ALA A 20 8.99 9.73 1.36
C ALA A 20 8.21 10.02 2.65
N ASP A 21 7.63 11.22 2.81
CA ASP A 21 6.82 11.60 3.98
C ASP A 21 5.33 11.30 3.77
N THR A 22 4.98 10.54 2.72
CA THR A 22 3.60 10.21 2.37
C THR A 22 3.23 8.81 2.84
N LEU A 23 2.25 8.69 3.73
CA LEU A 23 1.69 7.40 4.13
C LEU A 23 0.39 7.10 3.37
N ARG A 24 0.36 5.98 2.65
CA ARG A 24 -0.88 5.47 2.02
C ARG A 24 -1.63 4.57 2.99
N VAL A 25 -2.83 4.98 3.40
CA VAL A 25 -3.65 4.29 4.41
C VAL A 25 -4.97 3.85 3.80
N ALA A 26 -5.22 2.54 3.77
CA ALA A 26 -6.53 2.01 3.37
C ALA A 26 -7.55 2.10 4.51
N PHE A 27 -8.77 2.54 4.22
CA PHE A 27 -9.88 2.49 5.15
C PHE A 27 -10.80 1.35 4.73
N VAL A 28 -11.00 0.37 5.63
CA VAL A 28 -11.85 -0.79 5.38
C VAL A 28 -12.87 -0.94 6.50
N GLY A 29 -14.07 -1.41 6.19
CA GLY A 29 -15.11 -1.68 7.16
C GLY A 29 -16.33 -2.28 6.48
N GLU A 30 -17.26 -2.81 7.26
CA GLU A 30 -18.58 -3.21 6.77
C GLU A 30 -19.37 -1.98 6.30
N VAL A 31 -20.38 -2.22 5.46
CA VAL A 31 -21.39 -1.19 5.12
C VAL A 31 -21.99 -0.63 6.42
N ASP A 32 -22.26 0.68 6.43
CA ASP A 32 -22.82 1.42 7.57
C ASP A 32 -21.95 1.50 8.83
N HIS A 33 -20.71 0.98 8.87
CA HIS A 33 -19.82 1.19 10.01
C HIS A 33 -19.26 2.62 10.13
N GLY A 34 -19.63 3.53 9.22
CA GLY A 34 -19.26 4.95 9.28
C GLY A 34 -17.87 5.27 8.71
N LYS A 35 -17.36 4.45 7.78
CA LYS A 35 -16.08 4.63 7.10
C LYS A 35 -16.00 5.96 6.35
N SER A 36 -16.94 6.24 5.46
CA SER A 36 -17.02 7.50 4.71
C SER A 36 -17.24 8.69 5.65
N THR A 37 -18.11 8.54 6.65
CA THR A 37 -18.32 9.59 7.66
C THR A 37 -17.02 9.92 8.42
N LEU A 38 -16.23 8.90 8.79
CA LEU A 38 -14.95 9.08 9.49
C LEU A 38 -13.89 9.74 8.61
N LEU A 39 -13.79 9.33 7.36
CA LEU A 39 -12.92 9.95 6.36
C LEU A 39 -13.29 11.43 6.15
N GLY A 40 -14.57 11.74 5.99
CA GLY A 40 -15.08 13.10 5.83
C GLY A 40 -14.80 13.96 7.07
N ARG A 41 -14.98 13.38 8.27
CA ARG A 41 -14.63 14.02 9.54
C ARG A 41 -13.13 14.34 9.62
N LEU A 42 -12.26 13.42 9.24
CA LEU A 42 -10.81 13.66 9.22
C LEU A 42 -10.46 14.84 8.30
N LEU A 43 -10.99 14.87 7.08
CA LEU A 43 -10.73 15.96 6.13
C LEU A 43 -11.23 17.32 6.62
N LEU A 44 -12.39 17.34 7.25
CA LEU A 44 -12.97 18.56 7.81
C LEU A 44 -12.14 19.08 8.99
N ASP A 45 -11.85 18.21 9.96
CA ASP A 45 -11.14 18.60 11.18
C ASP A 45 -9.68 19.02 10.92
N THR A 46 -9.04 18.47 9.88
CA THR A 46 -7.69 18.88 9.46
C THR A 46 -7.67 20.13 8.58
N GLY A 47 -8.84 20.69 8.25
CA GLY A 47 -8.97 21.83 7.33
C GLY A 47 -8.59 21.50 5.89
N SER A 48 -8.45 20.22 5.54
CA SER A 48 -8.24 19.77 4.15
C SER A 48 -9.48 20.00 3.30
N VAL A 49 -10.65 20.04 3.94
CA VAL A 49 -11.90 20.54 3.40
C VAL A 49 -12.51 21.52 4.41
N THR A 50 -13.15 22.56 3.91
CA THR A 50 -13.83 23.58 4.70
C THR A 50 -15.35 23.35 4.70
N THR A 51 -16.05 23.84 5.74
CA THR A 51 -17.49 23.61 5.95
C THR A 51 -18.38 24.18 4.85
N ASP A 52 -17.91 25.15 4.08
CA ASP A 52 -18.60 25.71 2.91
C ASP A 52 -18.75 24.71 1.75
N ARG A 53 -17.97 23.62 1.76
CA ARG A 53 -18.15 22.50 0.81
C ARG A 53 -19.18 21.46 1.27
N LEU A 54 -19.76 21.63 2.45
CA LEU A 54 -20.82 20.76 2.93
C LEU A 54 -22.16 21.32 2.45
N ASP A 55 -22.73 20.69 1.41
CA ASP A 55 -24.08 21.02 0.93
C ASP A 55 -25.18 20.59 1.91
N VAL A 56 -24.86 19.64 2.79
CA VAL A 56 -25.75 19.07 3.80
C VAL A 56 -25.08 19.23 5.17
N PRO A 57 -25.82 19.60 6.25
CA PRO A 57 -25.27 19.65 7.60
C PRO A 57 -24.61 18.32 8.01
N VAL A 58 -23.63 18.39 8.91
CA VAL A 58 -22.93 17.19 9.41
C VAL A 58 -23.92 16.22 10.06
N GLU A 59 -24.86 16.75 10.83
CA GLU A 59 -25.90 16.02 11.55
C GLU A 59 -26.83 15.25 10.61
N ASP A 60 -27.01 15.76 9.39
CA ASP A 60 -27.88 15.20 8.35
C ASP A 60 -27.10 14.31 7.35
N GLY A 61 -25.84 13.95 7.68
CA GLY A 61 -25.01 13.05 6.88
C GLY A 61 -24.04 13.73 5.91
N GLY A 62 -23.87 15.05 5.98
CA GLY A 62 -23.04 15.83 5.06
C GLY A 62 -21.60 15.36 4.91
N LEU A 63 -21.02 14.74 5.94
CA LEU A 63 -19.65 14.21 5.89
C LEU A 63 -19.48 13.05 4.90
N ALA A 64 -20.49 12.19 4.75
CA ALA A 64 -20.44 11.09 3.78
C ALA A 64 -20.61 11.64 2.36
N PHE A 65 -21.60 12.53 2.15
CA PHE A 65 -21.84 13.19 0.87
C PHE A 65 -20.63 13.98 0.37
N LEU A 66 -19.87 14.59 1.28
CA LEU A 66 -18.64 15.31 0.92
C LEU A 66 -17.65 14.42 0.16
N LEU A 67 -17.44 13.18 0.63
CA LEU A 67 -16.51 12.27 -0.02
C LEU A 67 -17.03 11.77 -1.36
N ASP A 68 -18.32 11.48 -1.43
CA ASP A 68 -18.96 11.04 -2.67
C ASP A 68 -18.82 12.15 -3.73
N GLY A 69 -19.12 13.40 -3.39
CA GLY A 69 -18.95 14.55 -4.27
C GLY A 69 -17.49 14.82 -4.69
N LEU A 70 -16.53 14.70 -3.76
CA LEU A 70 -15.09 14.82 -4.09
C LEU A 70 -14.59 13.72 -5.02
N THR A 71 -15.21 12.55 -4.95
CA THR A 71 -14.91 11.41 -5.83
C THR A 71 -15.48 11.65 -7.22
N GLU A 72 -16.72 12.15 -7.32
CA GLU A 72 -17.37 12.50 -8.57
C GLU A 72 -16.67 13.66 -9.31
N GLU A 73 -16.32 14.76 -8.62
CA GLU A 73 -15.64 15.91 -9.22
C GLU A 73 -14.27 15.56 -9.82
N ARG A 74 -13.66 14.47 -9.33
CA ARG A 74 -12.31 14.07 -9.72
C ARG A 74 -12.30 12.74 -10.49
N ALA A 75 -13.45 12.20 -10.87
CA ALA A 75 -13.55 10.92 -11.59
C ALA A 75 -12.67 10.88 -12.86
N ASP A 76 -12.50 12.02 -13.54
CA ASP A 76 -11.64 12.14 -14.74
C ASP A 76 -10.13 12.17 -14.44
N LEU A 77 -9.73 12.48 -13.19
CA LEU A 77 -8.33 12.54 -12.74
C LEU A 77 -7.91 11.30 -11.93
N PHE A 78 -8.86 10.53 -11.39
CA PHE A 78 -8.63 9.32 -10.60
C PHE A 78 -9.21 8.11 -11.35
N THR A 79 -8.39 7.51 -12.21
CA THR A 79 -8.81 6.49 -13.18
C THR A 79 -9.12 5.10 -12.58
N LEU A 80 -9.35 5.00 -11.27
CA LEU A 80 -9.66 3.75 -10.56
C LEU A 80 -10.71 4.05 -9.48
N ASP A 81 -11.81 3.28 -9.47
CA ASP A 81 -13.01 3.42 -8.63
C ASP A 81 -12.82 3.32 -7.09
N THR A 82 -11.59 3.50 -6.58
CA THR A 82 -11.31 3.72 -5.16
C THR A 82 -11.13 5.21 -4.91
N ALA A 83 -12.07 5.82 -4.21
CA ALA A 83 -11.95 7.22 -3.79
C ALA A 83 -10.66 7.40 -2.97
N SER A 84 -9.87 8.42 -3.30
CA SER A 84 -8.69 8.76 -2.50
C SER A 84 -8.68 10.23 -2.14
N ALA A 85 -8.40 10.51 -0.87
CA ALA A 85 -8.30 11.85 -0.34
C ALA A 85 -6.88 12.08 0.19
N VAL A 86 -6.41 13.32 0.07
CA VAL A 86 -5.12 13.73 0.62
C VAL A 86 -5.39 14.61 1.82
N LEU A 87 -4.77 14.28 2.94
CA LEU A 87 -4.68 15.19 4.08
C LEU A 87 -3.21 15.46 4.36
N GLU A 88 -2.92 16.69 4.74
CA GLU A 88 -1.59 17.11 5.16
C GLU A 88 -1.67 17.59 6.59
N THR A 89 -0.85 16.97 7.44
CA THR A 89 -0.57 17.47 8.78
C THR A 89 0.78 18.19 8.73
N GLY A 90 1.04 19.11 9.66
CA GLY A 90 2.31 19.85 9.70
C GLY A 90 3.58 18.98 9.73
N SER A 91 3.47 17.69 10.06
CA SER A 91 4.58 16.73 10.10
C SER A 91 4.56 15.66 9.01
N ARG A 92 3.45 15.47 8.27
CA ARG A 92 3.30 14.32 7.36
C ARG A 92 2.12 14.45 6.40
N ARG A 93 2.26 13.88 5.20
CA ARG A 93 1.17 13.73 4.22
C ARG A 93 0.55 12.34 4.30
N TYR A 94 -0.77 12.24 4.20
CA TYR A 94 -1.47 10.96 4.11
C TYR A 94 -2.33 10.91 2.86
N VAL A 95 -2.30 9.77 2.19
CA VAL A 95 -3.23 9.41 1.12
C VAL A 95 -4.19 8.39 1.71
N LEU A 96 -5.41 8.83 1.99
CA LEU A 96 -6.49 7.99 2.48
C LEU A 96 -7.14 7.31 1.28
N ILE A 97 -7.14 5.98 1.28
CA ILE A 97 -7.70 5.16 0.21
C ILE A 97 -8.99 4.56 0.75
N ASP A 98 -10.12 4.96 0.20
CA ASP A 98 -11.39 4.33 0.53
C ASP A 98 -11.51 3.00 -0.20
N VAL A 99 -11.61 1.92 0.57
CA VAL A 99 -11.72 0.57 0.03
C VAL A 99 -13.17 0.12 0.14
N PRO A 100 -13.90 -0.04 -0.98
CA PRO A 100 -15.32 -0.38 -0.97
C PRO A 100 -15.54 -1.80 -0.40
N GLY A 101 -16.64 -1.97 0.33
CA GLY A 101 -16.87 -3.16 1.15
C GLY A 101 -17.64 -4.31 0.49
N HIS A 102 -18.20 -4.10 -0.71
CA HIS A 102 -19.03 -5.10 -1.34
C HIS A 102 -18.20 -6.16 -2.08
N ALA A 103 -18.67 -7.41 -2.04
CA ALA A 103 -18.11 -8.55 -2.76
C ALA A 103 -17.91 -8.32 -4.27
N GLU A 104 -18.76 -7.52 -4.90
CA GLU A 104 -18.73 -7.19 -6.33
C GLU A 104 -17.60 -6.19 -6.64
N LEU A 105 -17.06 -5.53 -5.61
CA LEU A 105 -15.98 -4.55 -5.70
C LEU A 105 -14.65 -5.11 -5.18
N LEU A 106 -14.52 -6.44 -5.14
CA LEU A 106 -13.30 -7.12 -4.70
C LEU A 106 -12.05 -6.66 -5.46
N VAL A 107 -12.17 -6.45 -6.78
CA VAL A 107 -11.06 -5.96 -7.62
C VAL A 107 -10.64 -4.57 -7.17
N ASN A 108 -11.59 -3.69 -6.87
CA ASN A 108 -11.33 -2.34 -6.38
C ASN A 108 -10.69 -2.38 -5.00
N MET A 109 -11.17 -3.26 -4.11
CA MET A 109 -10.54 -3.49 -2.82
C MET A 109 -9.09 -3.95 -2.96
N ALA A 110 -8.84 -4.98 -3.77
CA ALA A 110 -7.50 -5.52 -3.94
C ALA A 110 -6.56 -4.48 -4.57
N THR A 111 -7.07 -3.67 -5.50
CA THR A 111 -6.33 -2.57 -6.11
C THR A 111 -5.98 -1.49 -5.08
N GLY A 112 -6.93 -1.06 -4.26
CA GLY A 112 -6.71 -0.10 -3.17
C GLY A 112 -5.72 -0.63 -2.12
N ALA A 113 -5.91 -1.88 -1.68
CA ALA A 113 -5.03 -2.55 -0.73
C ALA A 113 -3.60 -2.75 -1.27
N SER A 114 -3.43 -2.95 -2.59
CA SER A 114 -2.12 -3.04 -3.25
C SER A 114 -1.33 -1.73 -3.28
N ARG A 115 -1.96 -0.62 -2.89
CA ARG A 115 -1.34 0.71 -2.80
C ARG A 115 -1.17 1.17 -1.36
N ALA A 116 -1.90 0.57 -0.42
CA ALA A 116 -1.82 0.88 0.99
C ALA A 116 -0.57 0.28 1.63
N GLU A 117 0.00 1.00 2.58
CA GLU A 117 1.15 0.61 3.43
C GLU A 117 0.67 0.26 4.85
N ALA A 118 -0.42 0.88 5.28
CA ALA A 118 -1.14 0.56 6.50
C ALA A 118 -2.66 0.60 6.26
N ALA A 119 -3.45 0.15 7.23
CA ALA A 119 -4.90 0.24 7.14
C ALA A 119 -5.58 0.66 8.45
N VAL A 120 -6.73 1.34 8.31
CA VAL A 120 -7.69 1.60 9.37
C VAL A 120 -8.88 0.66 9.21
N ILE A 121 -9.09 -0.21 10.19
CA ILE A 121 -10.26 -1.09 10.28
C ILE A 121 -11.37 -0.35 11.03
N VAL A 122 -12.44 0.01 10.32
CA VAL A 122 -13.58 0.76 10.84
C VAL A 122 -14.68 -0.20 11.29
N VAL A 123 -14.98 -0.17 12.59
CA VAL A 123 -15.91 -1.12 13.23
C VAL A 123 -16.93 -0.38 14.10
N ASP A 124 -18.23 -0.50 13.81
CA ASP A 124 -19.27 -0.01 14.72
C ASP A 124 -19.19 -0.79 16.03
N CYS A 125 -19.09 -0.09 17.17
CA CYS A 125 -19.02 -0.71 18.49
C CYS A 125 -20.19 -1.65 18.81
N ARG A 126 -21.37 -1.44 18.20
CA ARG A 126 -22.59 -2.23 18.44
C ARG A 126 -22.70 -3.45 17.54
N GLU A 127 -22.30 -3.32 16.28
CA GLU A 127 -22.40 -4.39 15.26
C GLU A 127 -21.14 -5.28 15.25
N ARG A 128 -20.03 -4.75 15.77
CA ARG A 128 -18.75 -5.44 15.98
C ARG A 128 -18.14 -5.97 14.67
N ALA A 129 -17.21 -6.91 14.75
CA ALA A 129 -16.51 -7.43 13.58
C ALA A 129 -17.43 -8.36 12.75
N ALA A 130 -18.16 -7.75 11.79
CA ALA A 130 -19.01 -8.42 10.82
C ALA A 130 -18.19 -9.12 9.71
N GLU A 131 -18.87 -9.88 8.84
CA GLU A 131 -18.21 -10.78 7.89
C GLU A 131 -17.40 -10.02 6.81
N GLN A 132 -17.84 -8.85 6.34
CA GLN A 132 -17.06 -8.06 5.39
C GLN A 132 -15.78 -7.54 6.05
N THR A 133 -15.83 -7.15 7.32
CA THR A 133 -14.63 -6.74 8.07
C THR A 133 -13.59 -7.87 8.07
N ARG A 134 -14.02 -9.13 8.31
CA ARG A 134 -13.12 -10.29 8.25
C ARG A 134 -12.51 -10.48 6.86
N ARG A 135 -13.32 -10.37 5.81
CA ARG A 135 -12.85 -10.48 4.42
C ARG A 135 -11.84 -9.38 4.08
N HIS A 136 -12.12 -8.13 4.43
CA HIS A 136 -11.21 -7.02 4.15
C HIS A 136 -9.87 -7.18 4.84
N MET A 137 -9.88 -7.57 6.12
CA MET A 137 -8.65 -7.83 6.86
C MET A 137 -7.84 -8.97 6.23
N ARG A 138 -8.49 -10.04 5.76
CA ARG A 138 -7.82 -11.12 5.01
C ARG A 138 -7.20 -10.60 3.72
N VAL A 139 -7.92 -9.79 2.93
CA VAL A 139 -7.39 -9.23 1.69
C VAL A 139 -6.24 -8.26 1.95
N LEU A 140 -6.31 -7.42 2.98
CA LEU A 140 -5.20 -6.56 3.40
C LEU A 140 -3.95 -7.39 3.74
N ALA A 141 -4.10 -8.44 4.56
CA ALA A 141 -3.01 -9.34 4.92
C ALA A 141 -2.41 -10.02 3.68
N MET A 142 -3.24 -10.47 2.74
CA MET A 142 -2.79 -11.07 1.49
C MET A 142 -2.10 -10.09 0.55
N MET A 143 -2.48 -8.81 0.57
CA MET A 143 -1.75 -7.79 -0.17
C MET A 143 -0.43 -7.43 0.52
N GLY A 144 -0.14 -7.91 1.74
CA GLY A 144 1.10 -7.63 2.45
C GLY A 144 1.03 -6.40 3.37
N VAL A 145 -0.17 -5.89 3.67
CA VAL A 145 -0.35 -4.92 4.76
C VAL A 145 -0.06 -5.63 6.08
N THR A 146 0.83 -5.05 6.89
CA THR A 146 1.29 -5.65 8.14
C THR A 146 0.79 -4.90 9.37
N ALA A 147 0.66 -3.58 9.30
CA ALA A 147 0.23 -2.73 10.41
C ALA A 147 -1.19 -2.21 10.19
N VAL A 148 -2.05 -2.42 11.19
CA VAL A 148 -3.43 -1.92 11.18
C VAL A 148 -3.76 -1.17 12.45
N VAL A 149 -4.57 -0.13 12.31
CA VAL A 149 -5.22 0.57 13.43
C VAL A 149 -6.70 0.26 13.36
N CYS A 150 -7.35 0.01 14.49
CA CYS A 150 -8.79 -0.17 14.52
C CYS A 150 -9.47 1.09 15.04
N ALA A 151 -10.38 1.66 14.25
CA ALA A 151 -11.27 2.73 14.68
C ALA A 151 -12.61 2.10 15.09
N ILE A 152 -12.89 2.09 16.40
CA ILE A 152 -14.16 1.64 16.95
C ILE A 152 -15.13 2.82 16.93
N THR A 153 -16.02 2.85 15.94
CA THR A 153 -16.90 3.97 15.62
C THR A 153 -18.23 3.93 16.37
N LYS A 154 -18.97 5.03 16.25
CA LYS A 154 -20.33 5.24 16.80
C LYS A 154 -20.39 5.11 18.32
N MET A 155 -19.32 5.44 19.02
CA MET A 155 -19.27 5.43 20.49
C MET A 155 -20.34 6.32 21.13
N ASP A 156 -20.76 7.38 20.44
CA ASP A 156 -21.87 8.25 20.85
C ASP A 156 -23.19 7.49 20.96
N LEU A 157 -23.47 6.57 20.03
CA LEU A 157 -24.68 5.74 20.05
C LEU A 157 -24.63 4.64 21.12
N ALA A 158 -23.43 4.27 21.58
CA ALA A 158 -23.22 3.36 22.70
C ALA A 158 -23.09 4.08 24.05
N GLY A 159 -23.36 5.38 24.12
CA GLY A 159 -23.24 6.14 25.37
C GLY A 159 -21.81 6.16 25.92
N TRP A 160 -20.80 6.12 25.04
CA TRP A 160 -19.37 6.11 25.38
C TRP A 160 -18.97 4.97 26.33
N ALA A 161 -19.70 3.84 26.27
CA ALA A 161 -19.52 2.70 27.16
C ALA A 161 -18.18 1.97 26.93
N GLU A 162 -17.34 1.94 27.96
CA GLU A 162 -16.04 1.26 27.96
C GLU A 162 -16.16 -0.24 27.61
N ALA A 163 -17.21 -0.91 28.08
CA ALA A 163 -17.41 -2.34 27.86
C ALA A 163 -17.64 -2.71 26.39
N GLU A 164 -18.36 -1.86 25.62
CA GLU A 164 -18.60 -2.08 24.19
C GLU A 164 -17.30 -1.90 23.40
N PHE A 165 -16.53 -0.85 23.72
CA PHE A 165 -15.21 -0.64 23.12
C PHE A 165 -14.30 -1.86 23.32
N HIS A 166 -14.11 -2.32 24.56
CA HIS A 166 -13.20 -3.45 24.83
C HIS A 166 -13.68 -4.74 24.17
N THR A 167 -14.99 -4.93 24.04
CA THR A 167 -15.55 -6.11 23.37
C THR A 167 -15.25 -6.09 21.88
N ALA A 168 -15.50 -4.98 21.19
CA ALA A 168 -15.20 -4.83 19.78
C ALA A 168 -13.67 -4.88 19.52
N ALA A 169 -12.88 -4.18 20.33
CA ALA A 169 -11.42 -4.17 20.22
C ALA A 169 -10.81 -5.56 20.37
N ARG A 170 -11.29 -6.38 21.34
CA ARG A 170 -10.83 -7.77 21.50
C ARG A 170 -11.15 -8.63 20.28
N GLN A 171 -12.32 -8.49 19.69
CA GLN A 171 -12.69 -9.27 18.50
C GLN A 171 -11.78 -8.96 17.31
N VAL A 172 -11.47 -7.67 17.10
CA VAL A 172 -10.55 -7.26 16.04
C VAL A 172 -9.12 -7.73 16.34
N ALA A 173 -8.69 -7.67 17.59
CA ALA A 173 -7.37 -8.16 18.00
C ALA A 173 -7.21 -9.66 17.76
N THR A 174 -8.20 -10.49 18.14
CA THR A 174 -8.19 -11.93 17.85
C THR A 174 -8.11 -12.20 16.35
N LEU A 175 -8.91 -11.50 15.56
CA LEU A 175 -8.91 -11.66 14.11
C LEU A 175 -7.59 -11.23 13.47
N ALA A 176 -6.98 -10.14 13.94
CA ALA A 176 -5.68 -9.67 13.46
C ALA A 176 -4.59 -10.72 13.72
N ASP A 177 -4.57 -11.30 14.92
CA ASP A 177 -3.63 -12.37 15.29
C ASP A 177 -3.81 -13.62 14.41
N GLU A 178 -5.05 -14.06 14.19
CA GLU A 178 -5.37 -15.24 13.36
C GLU A 178 -4.84 -15.15 11.93
N ILE A 179 -4.73 -13.95 11.38
CA ILE A 179 -4.32 -13.71 9.98
C ILE A 179 -2.95 -13.03 9.86
N GLY A 180 -2.22 -12.88 10.97
CA GLY A 180 -0.86 -12.36 11.00
C GLY A 180 -0.75 -10.84 10.77
N LEU A 181 -1.77 -10.07 11.13
CA LEU A 181 -1.73 -8.61 11.15
C LEU A 181 -1.32 -8.10 12.53
N THR A 182 -0.48 -7.07 12.55
CA THR A 182 -0.13 -6.33 13.76
C THR A 182 -1.16 -5.25 14.02
N LEU A 183 -2.04 -5.46 15.00
CA LEU A 183 -2.93 -4.41 15.51
C LEU A 183 -2.11 -3.43 16.38
N VAL A 184 -1.84 -2.25 15.83
CA VAL A 184 -1.04 -1.21 16.50
C VAL A 184 -1.81 -0.57 17.66
N ALA A 185 -3.08 -0.27 17.43
CA ALA A 185 -3.97 0.31 18.43
C ALA A 185 -5.44 0.12 18.04
N ALA A 186 -6.32 0.10 19.04
CA ALA A 186 -7.74 0.28 18.87
C ALA A 186 -8.15 1.62 19.49
N VAL A 187 -8.82 2.46 18.71
CA VAL A 187 -9.16 3.85 19.06
C VAL A 187 -10.68 3.99 19.07
N PRO A 188 -11.31 4.33 20.21
CA PRO A 188 -12.73 4.66 20.27
C PRO A 188 -12.94 6.02 19.61
N VAL A 189 -13.86 6.13 18.66
CA VAL A 189 -14.12 7.38 17.94
C VAL A 189 -15.62 7.60 17.70
N SER A 190 -15.99 8.86 17.48
CA SER A 190 -17.28 9.22 16.89
C SER A 190 -17.06 10.21 15.75
N ALA A 191 -17.31 9.75 14.52
CA ALA A 191 -17.21 10.61 13.35
C ALA A 191 -18.25 11.74 13.37
N MET A 192 -19.43 11.51 13.96
CA MET A 192 -20.49 12.51 14.05
C MET A 192 -20.14 13.65 14.98
N THR A 193 -19.58 13.35 16.16
CA THR A 193 -19.26 14.37 17.18
C THR A 193 -17.81 14.86 17.11
N GLY A 194 -16.94 14.18 16.36
CA GLY A 194 -15.51 14.45 16.29
C GLY A 194 -14.70 13.89 17.47
N ASP A 195 -15.35 13.18 18.41
CA ASP A 195 -14.68 12.64 19.60
C ASP A 195 -13.53 11.71 19.21
N ASN A 196 -12.32 12.05 19.69
CA ASN A 196 -11.10 11.24 19.59
C ASN A 196 -10.61 10.94 18.16
N VAL A 197 -11.07 11.71 17.17
CA VAL A 197 -10.61 11.62 15.77
C VAL A 197 -9.29 12.38 15.60
N THR A 198 -9.30 13.69 15.87
CA THR A 198 -8.11 14.58 15.77
C THR A 198 -7.62 15.07 17.13
N ALA A 199 -8.48 15.09 18.15
CA ALA A 199 -8.16 15.53 19.50
C ALA A 199 -8.82 14.64 20.55
N ALA A 200 -8.20 14.53 21.73
CA ALA A 200 -8.70 13.70 22.82
C ALA A 200 -10.09 14.16 23.31
N SER A 201 -10.97 13.21 23.63
CA SER A 201 -12.32 13.52 24.11
C SER A 201 -12.43 13.45 25.63
N ALA A 202 -13.03 14.47 26.24
CA ALA A 202 -13.40 14.46 27.66
C ALA A 202 -14.52 13.46 27.99
N ARG A 203 -15.27 12.96 27.00
CA ARG A 203 -16.32 11.94 27.18
C ARG A 203 -15.76 10.52 27.35
N LEU A 204 -14.46 10.34 27.12
CA LEU A 204 -13.77 9.05 27.20
C LEU A 204 -12.69 9.07 28.29
N PRO A 205 -13.01 9.40 29.57
CA PRO A 205 -12.00 9.51 30.63
C PRO A 205 -11.29 8.19 30.96
N TRP A 206 -11.89 7.05 30.56
CA TRP A 206 -11.33 5.72 30.72
C TRP A 206 -10.33 5.35 29.61
N TYR A 207 -10.32 6.05 28.47
CA TYR A 207 -9.42 5.78 27.36
C TYR A 207 -8.12 6.58 27.51
N ALA A 208 -7.03 5.88 27.80
CA ALA A 208 -5.71 6.48 27.98
C ALA A 208 -4.87 6.56 26.68
N GLY A 209 -5.41 6.04 25.56
CA GLY A 209 -4.72 6.07 24.28
C GLY A 209 -4.79 7.43 23.59
N ARG A 210 -4.14 7.53 22.43
CA ARG A 210 -4.14 8.75 21.62
C ARG A 210 -5.33 8.81 20.65
N PRO A 211 -5.67 10.01 20.15
CA PRO A 211 -6.60 10.18 19.04
C PRO A 211 -6.19 9.40 17.78
N LEU A 212 -7.14 9.20 16.87
CA LEU A 212 -6.90 8.43 15.65
C LEU A 212 -5.79 9.03 14.79
N LEU A 213 -5.83 10.34 14.52
CA LEU A 213 -4.83 11.00 13.69
C LEU A 213 -3.41 10.90 14.26
N ASP A 214 -3.26 11.08 15.57
CA ASP A 214 -1.98 10.95 16.26
C ASP A 214 -1.46 9.51 16.21
N THR A 215 -2.36 8.53 16.30
CA THR A 215 -2.02 7.10 16.19
C THR A 215 -1.55 6.75 14.77
N LEU A 216 -2.12 7.38 13.74
CA LEU A 216 -1.68 7.21 12.35
C LEU A 216 -0.27 7.80 12.13
N ALA A 217 0.09 8.84 12.87
CA ALA A 217 1.40 9.48 12.75
C ALA A 217 2.56 8.55 13.14
N ASP A 218 2.34 7.61 14.06
CA ASP A 218 3.38 6.65 14.46
C ASP A 218 3.55 5.48 13.48
N LEU A 219 2.63 5.32 12.54
CA LEU A 219 2.72 4.24 11.57
C LEU A 219 3.90 4.48 10.63
N THR A 220 4.89 3.61 10.67
CA THR A 220 6.05 3.74 9.79
C THR A 220 5.65 3.32 8.37
N PRO A 221 6.00 4.09 7.31
CA PRO A 221 5.83 3.63 5.94
C PRO A 221 6.63 2.35 5.71
N TRP A 222 6.35 1.65 4.62
CA TRP A 222 7.18 0.50 4.28
C TRP A 222 8.58 0.92 3.87
N GLY A 223 9.56 0.17 4.35
CA GLY A 223 10.96 0.40 4.00
C GLY A 223 11.68 1.41 4.89
N ASP A 224 11.01 2.03 5.86
CA ASP A 224 11.64 2.92 6.82
C ASP A 224 12.22 2.16 8.03
N GLY A 225 13.36 2.64 8.55
CA GLY A 225 13.94 2.15 9.81
C GLY A 225 14.74 0.85 9.74
N GLY A 226 15.33 0.49 8.59
CA GLY A 226 16.30 -0.62 8.49
C GLY A 226 16.07 -1.63 7.37
N ALA A 227 15.12 -1.37 6.46
CA ALA A 227 14.93 -2.18 5.27
C ALA A 227 16.18 -2.14 4.38
N PRO A 228 16.48 -3.24 3.66
CA PRO A 228 17.65 -3.28 2.80
C PRO A 228 17.50 -2.33 1.61
N LEU A 229 18.62 -1.71 1.22
CA LEU A 229 18.65 -0.81 0.08
C LEU A 229 18.36 -1.54 -1.24
N ARG A 230 17.42 -1.01 -2.02
CA ARG A 230 17.06 -1.46 -3.37
C ARG A 230 16.96 -0.26 -4.30
N VAL A 231 17.74 -0.25 -5.37
CA VAL A 231 17.73 0.82 -6.37
C VAL A 231 17.48 0.20 -7.73
N GLU A 232 16.40 0.58 -8.39
CA GLU A 232 16.07 0.10 -9.73
C GLU A 232 16.52 1.11 -10.78
N ALA A 233 17.36 0.69 -11.71
CA ALA A 233 17.69 1.48 -12.90
C ALA A 233 16.52 1.43 -13.88
N GLN A 234 16.00 2.58 -14.26
CA GLN A 234 14.85 2.74 -15.16
C GLN A 234 15.27 3.15 -16.56
N ASP A 235 16.31 3.99 -16.67
CA ASP A 235 16.86 4.41 -17.96
C ASP A 235 18.33 4.86 -17.83
N VAL A 236 18.96 5.19 -18.95
CA VAL A 236 20.32 5.73 -19.01
C VAL A 236 20.35 7.01 -19.83
N VAL A 237 20.79 8.11 -19.21
CA VAL A 237 20.91 9.42 -19.87
C VAL A 237 22.30 9.99 -19.59
N GLU A 238 23.04 10.28 -20.66
CA GLU A 238 24.36 10.93 -20.60
C GLU A 238 25.35 10.25 -19.61
N GLY A 239 25.39 8.92 -19.61
CA GLY A 239 26.28 8.15 -18.73
C GLY A 239 25.80 8.03 -17.28
N ARG A 240 24.60 8.54 -16.95
CA ARG A 240 23.95 8.41 -15.65
C ARG A 240 22.83 7.39 -15.73
N ALA A 241 22.60 6.64 -14.66
CA ALA A 241 21.38 5.84 -14.54
C ALA A 241 20.26 6.73 -14.00
N LEU A 242 19.13 6.83 -14.70
CA LEU A 242 17.89 7.28 -14.10
C LEU A 242 17.37 6.11 -13.27
N ALA A 243 17.18 6.31 -11.98
CA ALA A 243 16.89 5.24 -11.05
C ALA A 243 15.84 5.65 -10.02
N ARG A 244 15.16 4.65 -9.45
CA ARG A 244 14.24 4.82 -8.32
C ARG A 244 14.75 4.05 -7.12
N VAL A 245 14.76 4.69 -5.95
CA VAL A 245 15.02 4.01 -4.68
C VAL A 245 13.73 3.29 -4.26
N LEU A 246 13.71 1.97 -4.36
CA LEU A 246 12.54 1.15 -4.05
C LEU A 246 12.40 0.88 -2.54
N SER A 247 13.52 0.83 -1.82
CA SER A 247 13.55 0.71 -0.35
C SER A 247 14.91 1.12 0.21
N GLY A 248 14.95 1.54 1.47
CA GLY A 248 16.16 1.91 2.20
C GLY A 248 16.69 3.31 1.87
N GLU A 249 17.90 3.59 2.33
CA GLU A 249 18.62 4.84 2.07
C GLU A 249 19.89 4.55 1.26
N LEU A 250 20.06 5.26 0.16
CA LEU A 250 21.27 5.30 -0.67
C LEU A 250 22.10 6.52 -0.26
N ARG A 251 23.40 6.33 -0.02
CA ARG A 251 24.36 7.41 0.22
C ARG A 251 25.49 7.39 -0.80
N ILE A 252 26.08 8.56 -1.04
CA ILE A 252 27.35 8.64 -1.77
C ILE A 252 28.40 7.78 -1.06
N GLY A 253 29.13 6.97 -1.81
CA GLY A 253 30.11 6.01 -1.32
C GLY A 253 29.59 4.60 -1.14
N ASP A 254 28.26 4.38 -1.20
CA ASP A 254 27.70 3.04 -1.10
C ASP A 254 28.15 2.14 -2.25
N ARG A 255 28.48 0.89 -1.91
CA ARG A 255 28.87 -0.15 -2.88
C ARG A 255 27.66 -0.98 -3.25
N LEU A 256 27.21 -0.82 -4.49
CA LEU A 256 26.05 -1.48 -5.05
C LEU A 256 26.48 -2.56 -6.03
N VAL A 257 25.73 -3.65 -6.10
CA VAL A 257 26.00 -4.74 -7.04
C VAL A 257 24.76 -5.09 -7.81
N ALA A 258 24.92 -5.22 -9.13
CA ALA A 258 23.93 -5.80 -10.01
C ALA A 258 24.12 -7.34 -10.11
N PRO A 259 23.11 -8.10 -10.53
CA PRO A 259 23.23 -9.54 -10.68
C PRO A 259 24.29 -9.93 -11.71
N GLY A 260 25.24 -10.78 -11.31
CA GLY A 260 26.31 -11.25 -12.20
C GLY A 260 27.39 -10.21 -12.54
N GLU A 261 27.36 -9.04 -11.90
CA GLU A 261 28.31 -7.95 -12.17
C GLU A 261 29.16 -7.61 -10.93
N ASP A 262 30.27 -6.91 -11.17
CA ASP A 262 31.12 -6.39 -10.10
C ASP A 262 30.47 -5.21 -9.37
N ALA A 263 30.88 -5.02 -8.12
CA ALA A 263 30.39 -3.92 -7.29
C ALA A 263 30.84 -2.55 -7.85
N ARG A 264 29.91 -1.60 -7.88
CA ARG A 264 30.12 -0.20 -8.26
C ARG A 264 29.84 0.71 -7.07
N THR A 265 30.55 1.83 -7.01
CA THR A 265 30.33 2.83 -5.96
C THR A 265 29.40 3.93 -6.46
N ALA A 266 28.43 4.34 -5.64
CA ALA A 266 27.63 5.54 -5.89
C ALA A 266 28.50 6.78 -5.71
N LEU A 267 28.76 7.51 -6.80
CA LEU A 267 29.63 8.70 -6.79
C LEU A 267 28.84 10.00 -6.62
N ARG A 268 27.64 10.05 -7.18
CA ARG A 268 26.79 11.25 -7.13
C ARG A 268 25.32 10.89 -7.28
N ILE A 269 24.50 11.57 -6.50
CA ILE A 269 23.04 11.46 -6.51
C ILE A 269 22.49 12.82 -6.92
N GLU A 270 21.62 12.85 -7.92
CA GLU A 270 21.00 14.06 -8.46
C GLU A 270 19.48 13.95 -8.40
N ARG A 271 18.82 15.08 -8.17
CA ARG A 271 17.37 15.23 -8.32
C ARG A 271 17.10 16.34 -9.34
N PHE A 272 15.98 16.23 -10.05
CA PHE A 272 15.63 17.21 -11.06
C PHE A 272 15.42 18.59 -10.44
N GLY A 273 16.14 19.61 -10.94
CA GLY A 273 16.01 20.99 -10.47
C GLY A 273 16.66 21.29 -9.12
N GLU A 274 17.39 20.33 -8.54
CA GLU A 274 18.04 20.46 -7.24
C GLU A 274 19.57 20.29 -7.35
N PRO A 275 20.35 20.85 -6.40
CA PRO A 275 21.77 20.54 -6.31
C PRO A 275 22.01 19.03 -6.06
N PRO A 276 23.24 18.52 -6.29
CA PRO A 276 23.59 17.15 -5.93
C PRO A 276 23.31 16.86 -4.45
N GLN A 277 22.79 15.66 -4.18
CA GLN A 277 22.34 15.24 -2.86
C GLN A 277 23.36 14.29 -2.23
N GLU A 278 23.47 14.30 -0.90
CA GLU A 278 24.32 13.36 -0.16
C GLU A 278 23.67 11.97 -0.03
N SER A 279 22.34 11.93 -0.01
CA SER A 279 21.56 10.71 0.08
C SER A 279 20.22 10.78 -0.67
N ALA A 280 19.63 9.61 -0.89
CA ALA A 280 18.28 9.42 -1.39
C ALA A 280 17.60 8.28 -0.63
N THR A 281 16.29 8.38 -0.45
CA THR A 281 15.46 7.50 0.36
C THR A 281 14.37 6.86 -0.48
N THR A 282 13.70 5.85 0.09
CA THR A 282 12.53 5.17 -0.52
C THR A 282 11.57 6.15 -1.21
N GLY A 283 11.21 5.84 -2.45
CA GLY A 283 10.28 6.64 -3.27
C GLY A 283 10.98 7.63 -4.20
N ASP A 284 12.21 8.03 -3.91
CA ASP A 284 12.92 9.05 -4.69
C ASP A 284 13.29 8.57 -6.09
N ASN A 285 13.03 9.42 -7.09
CA ASN A 285 13.56 9.29 -8.45
C ASN A 285 14.82 10.14 -8.57
N ILE A 286 15.93 9.52 -8.97
CA ILE A 286 17.27 10.11 -8.94
C ILE A 286 18.03 9.89 -10.25
N GLY A 287 18.93 10.81 -10.56
CA GLY A 287 20.07 10.56 -11.44
C GLY A 287 21.22 10.00 -10.62
N LEU A 288 21.68 8.79 -10.93
CA LEU A 288 22.74 8.10 -10.22
C LEU A 288 23.99 7.97 -11.11
N VAL A 289 25.11 8.53 -10.62
CA VAL A 289 26.43 8.35 -11.22
C VAL A 289 27.17 7.26 -10.45
N LEU A 290 27.62 6.23 -11.16
CA LEU A 290 28.37 5.11 -10.60
C LEU A 290 29.85 5.20 -10.97
N SER A 291 30.71 4.51 -10.23
CA SER A 291 32.15 4.41 -10.53
C SER A 291 32.49 3.61 -11.79
N GLY A 292 31.49 3.01 -12.42
CA GLY A 292 31.60 2.27 -13.68
C GLY A 292 30.46 2.66 -14.63
N PRO A 293 30.28 1.93 -15.74
CA PRO A 293 29.21 2.22 -16.68
C PRO A 293 27.83 2.14 -16.00
N PRO A 294 26.84 2.92 -16.47
CA PRO A 294 25.48 2.85 -15.96
C PRO A 294 24.86 1.47 -16.25
N CYS A 295 23.95 1.04 -15.38
CA CYS A 295 23.28 -0.26 -15.51
C CYS A 295 22.18 -0.18 -16.58
N ALA A 296 21.87 -1.32 -17.20
CA ALA A 296 20.75 -1.41 -18.13
C ALA A 296 19.40 -1.16 -17.42
N PRO A 297 18.38 -0.64 -18.13
CA PRO A 297 17.01 -0.54 -17.63
C PRO A 297 16.50 -1.88 -17.08
N GLY A 298 15.76 -1.83 -15.96
CA GLY A 298 15.26 -2.99 -15.23
C GLY A 298 16.28 -3.68 -14.32
N THR A 299 17.53 -3.19 -14.26
CA THR A 299 18.54 -3.74 -13.35
C THR A 299 18.29 -3.30 -11.92
N LEU A 300 18.27 -4.27 -11.00
CA LEU A 300 18.18 -4.02 -9.56
C LEU A 300 19.59 -3.98 -8.95
N LEU A 301 19.88 -2.89 -8.24
CA LEU A 301 21.11 -2.64 -7.50
C LEU A 301 20.85 -2.77 -6.00
N ALA A 302 21.75 -3.47 -5.31
CA ALA A 302 21.67 -3.66 -3.86
C ALA A 302 23.07 -3.78 -3.24
N PRO A 303 23.24 -3.53 -1.93
CA PRO A 303 24.47 -3.83 -1.21
C PRO A 303 24.87 -5.32 -1.32
N SER A 304 26.17 -5.59 -1.38
CA SER A 304 26.69 -6.95 -1.60
C SER A 304 26.35 -7.95 -0.48
N ASP A 305 26.21 -7.45 0.75
CA ASP A 305 25.90 -8.21 1.97
C ASP A 305 24.39 -8.39 2.20
N ARG A 306 23.55 -7.64 1.47
CA ARG A 306 22.09 -7.67 1.57
C ARG A 306 21.43 -7.79 0.20
N ARG A 307 21.92 -8.69 -0.65
CA ARG A 307 21.35 -8.95 -1.97
C ARG A 307 19.91 -9.46 -1.89
N PRO A 308 19.06 -9.11 -2.87
CA PRO A 308 17.73 -9.71 -3.02
C PRO A 308 17.84 -11.23 -3.26
N LEU A 309 16.74 -11.95 -3.04
CA LEU A 309 16.66 -13.35 -3.45
C LEU A 309 16.60 -13.41 -4.97
N ARG A 310 17.27 -14.39 -5.57
CA ARG A 310 17.28 -14.59 -7.02
C ARG A 310 17.00 -16.04 -7.35
N GLY A 311 16.04 -16.28 -8.24
CA GLY A 311 15.66 -17.61 -8.67
C GLY A 311 14.63 -17.57 -9.79
N ASP A 312 14.38 -18.71 -10.42
CA ASP A 312 13.36 -18.89 -11.46
C ASP A 312 12.11 -19.60 -10.92
N ARG A 313 12.19 -20.26 -9.76
CA ARG A 313 11.07 -20.92 -9.09
C ARG A 313 10.54 -20.08 -7.94
N TRP A 314 9.37 -19.47 -8.15
CA TRP A 314 8.75 -18.56 -7.19
C TRP A 314 7.50 -19.20 -6.60
N ARG A 315 7.37 -19.19 -5.27
CA ARG A 315 6.09 -19.44 -4.59
C ARG A 315 5.43 -18.11 -4.30
N VAL A 316 4.19 -18.01 -4.75
CA VAL A 316 3.44 -16.76 -4.71
C VAL A 316 2.01 -17.03 -4.26
N ARG A 317 1.39 -16.03 -3.67
CA ARG A 317 -0.05 -16.01 -3.41
C ARG A 317 -0.72 -15.00 -4.33
N VAL A 318 -1.83 -15.39 -4.96
CA VAL A 318 -2.54 -14.56 -5.93
C VAL A 318 -4.02 -14.54 -5.59
N LEU A 319 -4.61 -13.35 -5.52
CA LEU A 319 -6.05 -13.17 -5.56
C LEU A 319 -6.50 -13.09 -7.02
N CYS A 320 -7.35 -14.03 -7.43
CA CYS A 320 -7.88 -14.09 -8.79
C CYS A 320 -8.95 -13.02 -9.00
N THR A 321 -8.71 -12.17 -10.00
CA THR A 321 -9.62 -11.10 -10.42
C THR A 321 -10.21 -11.34 -11.81
N ALA A 322 -9.74 -12.37 -12.52
CA ALA A 322 -10.31 -12.77 -13.81
C ALA A 322 -11.59 -13.59 -13.63
N GLU A 323 -12.64 -13.25 -14.38
CA GLU A 323 -13.93 -13.96 -14.37
C GLU A 323 -13.78 -15.43 -14.80
N ASP A 324 -13.04 -15.68 -15.87
CA ASP A 324 -12.76 -17.03 -16.38
C ASP A 324 -11.72 -17.80 -15.55
N GLY A 325 -11.11 -17.15 -14.57
CA GLY A 325 -10.08 -17.75 -13.73
C GLY A 325 -8.78 -18.08 -14.48
N PHE A 326 -7.99 -18.98 -13.88
CA PHE A 326 -6.79 -19.54 -14.49
C PHE A 326 -6.47 -20.93 -13.92
N ALA A 327 -5.57 -21.66 -14.58
CA ALA A 327 -5.22 -23.02 -14.20
C ALA A 327 -3.71 -23.28 -14.35
N GLU A 328 -3.28 -24.43 -13.80
CA GLU A 328 -1.93 -24.95 -14.01
C GLU A 328 -1.56 -25.04 -15.49
N GLY A 329 -0.28 -24.80 -15.79
CA GLY A 329 0.28 -24.85 -17.15
C GLY A 329 0.10 -23.57 -17.97
N ALA A 330 -0.75 -22.64 -17.55
CA ALA A 330 -0.96 -21.37 -18.25
C ALA A 330 0.34 -20.54 -18.32
N ARG A 331 0.60 -19.93 -19.49
CA ARG A 331 1.63 -18.88 -19.61
C ARG A 331 1.21 -17.67 -18.79
N CYS A 332 2.18 -17.03 -18.18
CA CYS A 332 1.93 -15.84 -17.39
C CYS A 332 3.08 -14.83 -17.45
N THR A 333 2.75 -13.59 -17.13
CA THR A 333 3.74 -12.53 -16.85
C THR A 333 3.46 -11.95 -15.48
N LEU A 334 4.49 -11.87 -14.65
CA LEU A 334 4.45 -11.18 -13.36
C LEU A 334 4.99 -9.78 -13.60
N ARG A 335 4.12 -8.78 -13.55
CA ARG A 335 4.48 -7.36 -13.72
C ARG A 335 4.72 -6.76 -12.35
N ARG A 336 5.96 -6.37 -12.04
CA ARG A 336 6.36 -5.79 -10.75
C ARG A 336 7.42 -4.70 -10.91
N ALA A 337 7.37 -3.67 -10.08
CA ALA A 337 8.24 -2.49 -10.21
C ALA A 337 8.33 -2.03 -11.68
N GLY A 338 9.55 -1.85 -12.23
CA GLY A 338 9.80 -1.57 -13.64
C GLY A 338 10.06 -2.80 -14.52
N ALA A 339 9.70 -4.01 -14.09
CA ALA A 339 10.03 -5.26 -14.79
C ALA A 339 8.83 -6.18 -15.08
N ASP A 340 8.86 -6.78 -16.28
CA ASP A 340 7.96 -7.86 -16.69
C ASP A 340 8.70 -9.20 -16.65
N LEU A 341 8.27 -10.10 -15.76
CA LEU A 341 8.87 -11.43 -15.60
C LEU A 341 7.98 -12.50 -16.25
N THR A 342 8.40 -13.03 -17.39
CA THR A 342 7.64 -14.04 -18.13
C THR A 342 7.89 -15.45 -17.58
N GLY A 343 6.87 -16.30 -17.62
CA GLY A 343 6.95 -17.68 -17.14
C GLY A 343 5.68 -18.48 -17.39
N ARG A 344 5.47 -19.48 -16.53
CA ARG A 344 4.26 -20.28 -16.48
C ARG A 344 3.84 -20.60 -15.06
N ILE A 345 2.54 -20.79 -14.85
CA ILE A 345 1.99 -21.33 -13.60
C ILE A 345 2.35 -22.82 -13.58
N ALA A 346 3.42 -23.19 -12.87
CA ALA A 346 3.89 -24.56 -12.84
C ALA A 346 2.98 -25.46 -11.99
N ARG A 347 2.39 -24.90 -10.93
CA ARG A 347 1.51 -25.62 -10.01
C ARG A 347 0.58 -24.68 -9.24
N VAL A 348 -0.65 -25.12 -8.98
CA VAL A 348 -1.60 -24.57 -8.02
C VAL A 348 -1.54 -25.48 -6.80
N GLU A 349 -0.92 -25.00 -5.72
CA GLU A 349 -0.72 -25.80 -4.50
C GLU A 349 -2.04 -25.96 -3.73
N ARG A 350 -2.80 -24.87 -3.62
CA ARG A 350 -4.17 -24.82 -3.07
C ARG A 350 -4.84 -23.51 -3.48
N HIS A 351 -6.17 -23.50 -3.48
CA HIS A 351 -6.96 -22.29 -3.64
C HIS A 351 -8.22 -22.30 -2.76
N TRP A 352 -8.76 -21.13 -2.43
CA TRP A 352 -9.93 -20.97 -1.57
C TRP A 352 -10.61 -19.61 -1.75
N ASP A 353 -11.88 -19.49 -1.38
CA ASP A 353 -12.61 -18.23 -1.37
C ASP A 353 -11.92 -17.20 -0.45
N SER A 354 -11.62 -16.00 -0.94
CA SER A 354 -11.00 -14.90 -0.17
C SER A 354 -11.74 -14.52 1.11
N ALA A 355 -13.05 -14.77 1.18
CA ALA A 355 -13.85 -14.57 2.38
C ALA A 355 -13.66 -15.66 3.44
N ARG A 356 -12.96 -16.76 3.14
CA ARG A 356 -12.75 -17.88 4.06
C ARG A 356 -11.31 -17.99 4.48
N ARG A 357 -11.08 -18.68 5.61
CA ARG A 357 -9.74 -19.12 6.00
C ARG A 357 -9.24 -20.15 5.00
N ALA A 358 -7.94 -20.14 4.74
CA ALA A 358 -7.29 -21.15 3.92
C ALA A 358 -7.62 -22.56 4.47
N PRO A 359 -8.07 -23.49 3.61
CA PRO A 359 -8.40 -24.84 4.02
C PRO A 359 -7.13 -25.66 4.26
N ASP A 360 -7.23 -26.66 5.15
CA ASP A 360 -6.16 -27.65 5.35
C ASP A 360 -6.04 -28.62 4.16
N ALA A 361 -7.14 -28.81 3.42
CA ALA A 361 -7.19 -29.70 2.26
C ALA A 361 -6.86 -28.96 0.96
N THR A 362 -6.09 -29.62 0.08
CA THR A 362 -5.75 -29.09 -1.25
C THR A 362 -6.87 -29.35 -2.25
N ASP A 363 -7.41 -28.29 -2.84
CA ASP A 363 -8.12 -28.35 -4.12
C ASP A 363 -7.12 -28.01 -5.24
N ARG A 364 -7.18 -28.77 -6.34
CA ARG A 364 -6.31 -28.66 -7.52
C ARG A 364 -7.08 -28.28 -8.78
N GLY A 365 -8.33 -27.82 -8.61
CA GLY A 365 -9.14 -27.31 -9.69
C GLY A 365 -8.59 -26.00 -10.28
N PRO A 366 -9.25 -25.48 -11.34
CA PRO A 366 -8.98 -24.13 -11.81
C PRO A 366 -9.33 -23.12 -10.71
N VAL A 367 -8.49 -22.11 -10.56
CA VAL A 367 -8.71 -20.98 -9.66
C VAL A 367 -9.78 -20.10 -10.26
N ARG A 368 -10.82 -19.78 -9.48
CA ARG A 368 -11.98 -19.00 -9.92
C ARG A 368 -11.88 -17.56 -9.43
N PHE A 369 -12.72 -16.69 -10.00
CA PHE A 369 -12.89 -15.33 -9.51
C PHE A 369 -13.11 -15.29 -7.99
N SER A 370 -12.49 -14.32 -7.31
CA SER A 370 -12.55 -14.13 -5.85
C SER A 370 -11.85 -15.20 -5.01
N GLU A 371 -11.21 -16.19 -5.66
CA GLU A 371 -10.38 -17.15 -4.95
C GLU A 371 -8.94 -16.66 -4.83
N VAL A 372 -8.34 -17.06 -3.73
CA VAL A 372 -6.94 -16.90 -3.42
C VAL A 372 -6.27 -18.21 -3.75
N ALA A 373 -5.16 -18.16 -4.48
CA ALA A 373 -4.39 -19.34 -4.82
C ALA A 373 -2.95 -19.19 -4.38
N GLU A 374 -2.40 -20.25 -3.82
CA GLU A 374 -0.96 -20.41 -3.66
C GLU A 374 -0.41 -21.18 -4.85
N LEU A 375 0.55 -20.56 -5.52
CA LEU A 375 1.06 -21.01 -6.81
C LEU A 375 2.57 -21.21 -6.72
N THR A 376 3.06 -22.21 -7.44
CA THR A 376 4.44 -22.23 -7.90
C THR A 376 4.47 -21.69 -9.33
N VAL A 377 5.17 -20.59 -9.54
CA VAL A 377 5.49 -20.03 -10.87
C VAL A 377 6.90 -20.42 -11.25
N MET A 378 7.08 -20.84 -12.50
CA MET A 378 8.40 -21.05 -13.11
C MET A 378 8.65 -19.95 -14.13
N LEU A 379 9.62 -19.07 -13.86
CA LEU A 379 10.05 -18.01 -14.74
C LEU A 379 10.92 -18.56 -15.88
N ASP A 380 10.92 -17.88 -17.02
CA ASP A 380 11.75 -18.26 -18.17
C ASP A 380 13.25 -17.97 -17.91
N ARG A 381 13.54 -17.03 -17.01
CA ARG A 381 14.90 -16.66 -16.57
C ARG A 381 14.89 -16.34 -15.07
N PRO A 382 15.98 -16.63 -14.34
CA PRO A 382 16.11 -16.22 -12.94
C PRO A 382 15.97 -14.70 -12.80
N ALA A 383 15.18 -14.28 -11.81
CA ALA A 383 14.93 -12.88 -11.51
C ALA A 383 15.12 -12.61 -10.02
N ASP A 384 15.46 -11.36 -9.70
CA ASP A 384 15.53 -10.92 -8.31
C ASP A 384 14.12 -10.68 -7.75
N GLY A 385 13.97 -10.78 -6.45
CA GLY A 385 12.76 -10.38 -5.74
C GLY A 385 13.00 -10.38 -4.24
N ASP A 386 12.02 -9.86 -3.52
CA ASP A 386 12.00 -9.85 -2.06
C ASP A 386 10.59 -10.22 -1.59
N ASP A 387 10.50 -10.60 -0.32
CA ASP A 387 9.23 -10.66 0.39
C ASP A 387 8.59 -9.26 0.42
N VAL A 388 7.26 -9.18 0.29
CA VAL A 388 6.51 -7.91 0.32
C VAL A 388 6.78 -7.09 1.59
N ARG A 389 7.08 -7.76 2.71
CA ARG A 389 7.39 -7.14 4.01
C ARG A 389 8.80 -6.56 4.06
N VAL A 390 9.68 -6.95 3.14
CA VAL A 390 11.06 -6.46 3.02
C VAL A 390 11.13 -5.33 1.99
N CYS A 391 10.58 -5.54 0.79
CA CYS A 391 10.51 -4.54 -0.26
C CYS A 391 9.23 -4.75 -1.07
N ALA A 392 8.17 -4.02 -0.72
CA ALA A 392 6.87 -4.19 -1.34
C ALA A 392 6.85 -4.02 -2.87
N PRO A 393 7.59 -3.07 -3.50
CA PRO A 393 7.66 -2.98 -4.96
C PRO A 393 8.22 -4.24 -5.65
N LEU A 394 9.06 -5.03 -4.95
CA LEU A 394 9.63 -6.27 -5.47
C LEU A 394 8.81 -7.51 -5.07
N GLY A 395 8.05 -7.43 -3.98
CA GLY A 395 7.22 -8.51 -3.48
C GLY A 395 5.78 -8.49 -4.00
N ARG A 396 5.26 -7.36 -4.49
CA ARG A 396 3.93 -7.27 -5.12
C ARG A 396 4.03 -7.36 -6.63
N PHE A 397 3.06 -8.02 -7.26
CA PHE A 397 2.98 -8.09 -8.71
C PHE A 397 1.54 -8.20 -9.20
N MET A 398 1.34 -7.81 -10.46
CA MET A 398 0.14 -8.13 -11.22
C MET A 398 0.43 -9.35 -12.10
N LEU A 399 -0.42 -10.36 -12.01
CA LEU A 399 -0.34 -11.56 -12.84
C LEU A 399 -1.16 -11.34 -14.12
N THR A 400 -0.55 -11.51 -15.28
CA THR A 400 -1.26 -11.50 -16.57
C THR A 400 -1.05 -12.81 -17.33
N ASP A 401 -1.86 -13.09 -18.34
CA ASP A 401 -1.82 -14.32 -19.15
C ASP A 401 -0.68 -14.38 -20.20
N GLY A 402 0.38 -13.61 -20.00
CA GLY A 402 1.44 -13.44 -20.99
C GLY A 402 1.19 -12.30 -21.98
N ALA A 403 -0.03 -11.78 -22.05
CA ALA A 403 -0.39 -10.59 -22.81
C ALA A 403 -0.82 -9.45 -21.86
N VAL A 404 -2.01 -8.90 -22.10
CA VAL A 404 -2.54 -7.72 -21.39
C VAL A 404 -3.65 -8.11 -20.40
N ARG A 405 -4.23 -9.32 -20.48
CA ARG A 405 -5.34 -9.72 -19.61
C ARG A 405 -4.85 -9.99 -18.20
N ILE A 406 -5.43 -9.30 -17.24
CA ILE A 406 -5.11 -9.43 -15.81
C ILE A 406 -5.80 -10.68 -15.27
N LEU A 407 -4.99 -11.57 -14.68
CA LEU A 407 -5.45 -12.79 -14.01
C LEU A 407 -5.70 -12.54 -12.52
N GLY A 408 -4.87 -11.72 -11.89
CA GLY A 408 -4.95 -11.44 -10.48
C GLY A 408 -3.86 -10.52 -9.97
N LEU A 409 -3.95 -10.20 -8.68
CA LEU A 409 -2.94 -9.46 -7.93
C LEU A 409 -2.27 -10.42 -6.95
N GLY A 410 -0.95 -10.35 -6.82
CA GLY A 410 -0.23 -11.31 -6.01
C GLY A 410 0.94 -10.74 -5.22
N ILE A 411 1.38 -11.55 -4.27
CA ILE A 411 2.57 -11.33 -3.46
C ILE A 411 3.53 -12.52 -3.56
N VAL A 412 4.82 -12.24 -3.40
CA VAL A 412 5.89 -13.23 -3.32
C VAL A 412 6.02 -13.71 -1.88
N ASP A 413 5.86 -15.03 -1.69
CA ASP A 413 6.06 -15.68 -0.39
C ASP A 413 7.49 -16.24 -0.28
N GLU A 414 7.99 -16.86 -1.35
CA GLU A 414 9.32 -17.49 -1.35
C GLU A 414 9.92 -17.49 -2.76
N ILE A 415 11.24 -17.30 -2.85
CA ILE A 415 12.01 -17.45 -4.08
C ILE A 415 13.03 -18.54 -3.83
N ALA A 416 12.84 -19.70 -4.47
CA ALA A 416 13.82 -20.78 -4.46
C ALA A 416 14.93 -20.41 -5.46
N GLY A 417 16.12 -20.13 -4.93
CA GLY A 417 17.26 -19.72 -5.74
C GLY A 417 17.99 -20.87 -6.40
N GLU A 418 18.85 -20.54 -7.36
CA GLU A 418 20.00 -21.38 -7.69
C GLU A 418 20.85 -21.50 -6.43
N ASP A 419 21.21 -22.74 -6.06
CA ASP A 419 21.98 -23.05 -4.85
C ASP A 419 23.09 -22.02 -4.61
N ARG A 420 23.04 -21.36 -3.44
CA ARG A 420 24.13 -20.55 -2.92
C ARG A 420 25.34 -21.47 -2.71
N ARG A 421 26.18 -21.60 -3.74
CA ARG A 421 27.54 -22.13 -3.61
C ARG A 421 28.50 -21.08 -3.10
#